data_AF-A0A8J7RPS9-F1
#
_entry.id   AF-A0A8J7RPS9-F1
#
_cell.length_a   1.000
_cell.length_b   1.000
_cell.length_c   1.000
_cell.angle_alpha   90.00
_cell.angle_beta   90.00
_cell.angle_gamma   90.00
#
_symmetry.space_group_name_H-M   'P 1'
#
loop_
_entity.id
_entity.type
_entity.pdbx_description
1 polymer ?
#
loop_
_entity_poly.entity_id
_entity_poly.type
_entity_poly.pdbx_seq_one_letter_code
_entity_poly.pdbx_strand_id
1 'polypeptide(L)' 'MTKSEKKERFDFEQALERLSEVLKELESDDVPLDKAIALYEEGMKLSKLCSGKLEEAELRIEQVANNQKKQHE' A
#
# COMPACT_ATOMS: atom_id res chain seq x y z
N MET A 1 20.40 -3.31 -4.01
CA MET A 1 19.13 -2.54 -4.05
C MET A 1 19.27 -1.47 -5.10
N THR A 2 18.48 -1.56 -6.16
CA THR A 2 18.55 -0.61 -7.29
C THR A 2 17.80 0.68 -6.94
N LYS A 3 18.09 1.77 -7.66
CA LYS A 3 17.42 3.08 -7.46
C LYS A 3 15.89 2.99 -7.59
N SER A 4 15.38 2.04 -8.38
CA SER A 4 13.95 1.81 -8.59
C SER A 4 13.25 1.24 -7.35
N GLU A 5 13.86 0.23 -6.71
CA GLU A 5 13.29 -0.43 -5.52
C GLU A 5 13.16 0.51 -4.32
N LYS A 6 14.08 1.47 -4.18
CA LYS A 6 13.97 2.52 -3.14
C LYS A 6 12.80 3.47 -3.38
N LYS A 7 12.55 3.83 -4.65
CA LYS A 7 11.44 4.71 -5.01
C LYS A 7 10.11 4.05 -4.70
N GLU A 8 9.94 2.79 -5.11
CA GLU A 8 8.67 2.09 -4.88
C GLU A 8 8.33 1.85 -3.42
N ARG A 9 9.36 1.63 -2.58
CA ARG A 9 9.22 1.56 -1.13
C ARG A 9 8.82 2.90 -0.54
N PHE A 10 9.45 3.98 -0.98
CA PHE A 10 9.10 5.33 -0.53
C PHE A 10 7.65 5.66 -0.91
N ASP A 11 7.23 5.35 -2.15
CA ASP A 11 5.84 5.55 -2.60
C ASP A 11 4.83 4.72 -1.77
N PHE A 12 5.21 3.52 -1.30
CA PHE A 12 4.38 2.71 -0.41
C PHE A 12 4.25 3.32 0.98
N GLU A 13 5.37 3.68 1.60
CA GLU A 13 5.41 4.27 2.95
C GLU A 13 4.58 5.57 2.98
N GLN A 14 4.69 6.41 1.93
CA GLN A 14 3.89 7.62 1.78
C GLN A 14 2.39 7.32 1.61
N ALA A 15 2.03 6.33 0.79
CA ALA A 15 0.63 5.97 0.60
C ALA A 15 -0.02 5.45 1.89
N LEU A 16 0.73 4.67 2.69
CA LEU A 16 0.28 4.14 3.97
C LEU A 16 0.15 5.25 5.04
N GLU A 17 1.09 6.19 5.07
CA GLU A 17 1.02 7.37 5.93
C GLU A 17 -0.23 8.19 5.60
N ARG A 18 -0.44 8.52 4.32
CA ARG A 18 -1.63 9.26 3.88
C ARG A 18 -2.93 8.53 4.19
N LEU A 19 -2.98 7.21 4.02
CA LEU A 19 -4.16 6.41 4.39
C LEU A 19 -4.46 6.53 5.88
N SER A 20 -3.43 6.51 6.72
CA SER A 20 -3.58 6.67 8.18
C SER A 20 -4.07 8.07 8.56
N GLU A 21 -3.62 9.11 7.85
CA GLU A 21 -4.14 10.46 8.02
C GLU A 21 -5.61 10.56 7.60
N VAL A 22 -5.98 10.00 6.45
CA VAL A 22 -7.36 9.98 5.97
C VAL A 22 -8.30 9.33 6.99
N LEU A 23 -7.88 8.23 7.61
CA LEU A 23 -8.65 7.57 8.68
C LEU A 23 -8.83 8.50 9.89
N LYS A 24 -7.76 9.16 10.35
CA LYS A 24 -7.83 10.14 11.45
C LYS A 24 -8.73 11.33 11.12
N GLU A 25 -8.68 11.82 9.88
CA GLU A 25 -9.56 12.89 9.43
C GLU A 25 -11.02 12.41 9.46
N LEU A 26 -11.33 11.21 8.97
CA LEU A 26 -12.68 10.64 8.98
C LEU A 26 -13.24 10.37 10.39
N GLU A 27 -12.37 10.14 11.38
CA GLU A 27 -12.76 9.97 12.78
C GLU A 27 -13.11 11.29 13.48
N SER A 28 -12.87 12.44 12.85
CA SER A 28 -13.19 13.74 13.44
C SER A 28 -14.70 14.04 13.36
N ASP A 29 -15.28 14.44 14.50
CA ASP A 29 -16.71 14.75 14.64
C ASP A 29 -17.20 15.91 13.75
N ASP A 30 -16.31 16.78 13.28
CA ASP A 30 -16.63 18.01 12.53
C ASP A 30 -16.41 17.88 11.01
N VAL A 31 -16.22 16.67 10.46
CA VAL A 31 -16.04 16.50 9.01
C VAL A 31 -17.35 16.74 8.26
N PRO A 32 -17.41 17.72 7.34
CA PRO A 32 -18.58 17.92 6.48
C PRO A 32 -18.80 16.72 5.56
N LEU A 33 -20.07 16.38 5.26
CA LEU A 33 -20.43 15.21 4.45
C LEU A 33 -19.67 15.12 3.12
N ASP A 34 -19.59 16.23 2.38
CA ASP A 34 -18.87 16.26 1.09
C ASP A 34 -17.38 15.94 1.26
N LYS A 35 -16.76 16.40 2.35
CA LYS A 35 -15.37 16.10 2.68
C LYS A 35 -15.23 14.62 3.10
N ALA A 36 -16.17 14.07 3.86
CA ALA A 36 -16.16 12.66 4.25
C ALA A 36 -16.22 11.73 3.03
N ILE A 37 -17.06 12.06 2.03
CA ILE A 37 -17.14 11.31 0.77
C ILE A 37 -15.80 11.36 0.03
N ALA A 38 -15.19 12.54 -0.09
CA ALA A 38 -13.90 12.69 -0.77
C ALA A 38 -12.78 11.93 -0.06
N LEU A 39 -12.71 12.01 1.28
CA LEU A 39 -11.75 11.27 2.11
C LEU A 39 -11.96 9.75 1.98
N TYR A 40 -13.19 9.27 1.94
CA TYR A 40 -13.50 7.86 1.74
C TYR A 40 -13.01 7.35 0.38
N GLU A 41 -13.28 8.10 -0.71
CA GLU A 41 -12.79 7.74 -2.04
C GLU A 41 -11.26 7.73 -2.11
N GLU A 42 -10.61 8.70 -1.46
CA GLU A 42 -9.16 8.74 -1.33
C GLU A 42 -8.63 7.51 -0.58
N GLY A 43 -9.21 7.21 0.59
CA GLY A 43 -8.84 6.06 1.41
C GLY A 43 -8.99 4.73 0.67
N MET A 44 -10.06 4.57 -0.11
CA MET A 44 -10.28 3.39 -0.96
C MET A 44 -9.18 3.24 -2.02
N LYS A 45 -8.76 4.33 -2.66
CA LYS A 45 -7.67 4.31 -3.65
C LYS A 45 -6.33 3.95 -3.01
N LEU A 46 -6.01 4.54 -1.86
CA LEU A 46 -4.77 4.28 -1.12
C LEU A 46 -4.72 2.85 -0.59
N SER A 47 -5.83 2.35 -0.04
CA SER A 47 -5.96 0.96 0.41
C SER A 47 -5.70 -0.02 -0.74
N LYS A 48 -6.34 0.20 -1.90
CA LYS A 48 -6.11 -0.64 -3.08
C LYS A 48 -4.65 -0.60 -3.56
N LEU A 49 -4.03 0.57 -3.56
CA LEU A 49 -2.62 0.73 -3.93
C LEU A 49 -1.69 -0.05 -2.98
N CYS A 50 -1.91 0.07 -1.66
CA CYS A 50 -1.09 -0.62 -0.67
C CYS A 50 -1.24 -2.14 -0.79
N SER A 51 -2.47 -2.64 -0.88
CA SER A 51 -2.74 -4.08 -1.03
C SER A 51 -2.11 -4.65 -2.30
N GLY A 52 -2.20 -3.95 -3.44
CA GLY A 52 -1.57 -4.40 -4.68
C GLY A 52 -0.04 -4.49 -4.58
N LYS A 53 0.61 -3.52 -3.94
CA LYS A 53 2.06 -3.58 -3.70
C LYS A 53 2.48 -4.73 -2.77
N LEU A 54 1.65 -5.05 -1.77
CA LEU A 54 1.90 -6.20 -0.89
C LEU A 54 1.75 -7.52 -1.64
N GLU A 55 0.73 -7.66 -2.48
CA GLU A 55 0.53 -8.83 -3.33
C GLU A 55 1.70 -9.05 -4.30
N GLU A 56 2.18 -7.99 -4.96
CA GLU A 56 3.37 -8.06 -5.81
C GLU A 56 4.62 -8.50 -5.04
N ALA A 57 4.80 -7.98 -3.81
CA ALA A 57 5.91 -8.36 -2.95
C ALA A 57 5.81 -9.84 -2.54
N GLU A 58 4.62 -10.32 -2.18
CA GLU A 58 4.36 -11.71 -1.81
C GLU A 58 4.65 -12.66 -2.98
N LEU A 59 4.14 -12.35 -4.18
CA LEU A 59 4.43 -13.11 -5.40
C LEU A 59 5.92 -13.20 -5.69
N ARG A 60 6.66 -12.11 -5.50
CA ARG A 60 8.12 -12.09 -5.70
C ARG A 60 8.84 -12.96 -4.68
N ILE A 61 8.40 -12.97 -3.42
CA ILE A 61 8.93 -13.86 -2.38
C ILE A 61 8.66 -15.32 -2.74
N GLU A 62 7.44 -15.65 -3.16
CA GLU A 62 7.06 -17.01 -3.56
C GLU A 62 7.91 -17.51 -4.75
N GLN A 63 8.10 -16.67 -5.77
CA GLN A 63 8.94 -17.01 -6.93
C GLN A 63 10.39 -17.31 -6.51
N VAL A 64 10.97 -16.49 -5.63
CA VAL A 64 12.32 -16.72 -5.13
C VAL A 64 12.39 -18.02 -4.33
N ALA A 65 11.43 -18.27 -3.44
CA ALA A 65 11.37 -19.50 -2.64
C ALA A 65 11.21 -20.76 -3.50
N ASN A 66 10.35 -20.72 -4.52
CA ASN A 66 10.14 -21.83 -5.45
C ASN A 66 11.35 -22.09 -6.35
N ASN A 67 12.07 -21.05 -6.76
CA ASN A 67 13.31 -21.19 -7.52
C ASN A 67 14.43 -21.83 -6.68
N GLN A 68 14.49 -21.55 -5.37
CA GLN A 68 15.45 -22.20 -4.47
C GLN A 68 15.16 -23.70 -4.28
N LYS A 69 13.87 -24.10 -4.21
CA LYS A 69 13.50 -25.52 -4.09
C LYS A 69 13.93 -26.35 -5.32
N LYS A 70 13.77 -25.80 -6.53
CA LYS A 70 14.17 -26.48 -7.78
C LYS A 70 15.67 -26.65 -7.98
N GLN A 71 16.51 -25.97 -7.20
CA GLN A 71 17.98 -26.10 -7.29
C GLN A 71 18.53 -27.22 -6.39
N HIS A 72 17.69 -27.83 -5.55
CA HIS A 72 18.06 -28.92 -4.63
C HIS A 72 17.40 -30.27 -4.96
N GLU A 73 16.66 -30.36 -6.07
CA GLU A 73 16.15 -31.60 -6.67
C GLU A 73 17.00 -32.00 -7.88
#